data_AF-A0ABC8SVF6-F1
#
_entry.id   AF-A0ABC8SVF6-F1
#
_cell.length_a   1.000
_cell.length_b   1.000
_cell.length_c   1.000
_cell.angle_alpha   90.00
_cell.angle_beta   90.00
_cell.angle_gamma   90.00
#
_symmetry.space_group_name_H-M   'P 1'
#
loop_
_entity.id
_entity.type
_entity.pdbx_description
1 polymer ?
#
loop_
_entity_poly.entity_id
_entity_poly.type
_entity_poly.pdbx_seq_one_letter_code
_entity_poly.pdbx_strand_id
1 'polypeptide(L)'
;MVLLFHTRTRSRSAAGSSKLPPSPPAARPFFGHLHLLENPLHRILHKISLKHGPIFSLRLGSRLAVVASSPAAVEECFTKNDAIFAKRPHSTLHKPLGYNYTAIVSASYSDHWHNLRRLCSVEIFSPACLNRCLPIREEVKRLLSSLYKMSSSCCGGFTFTKVQLRSKVHELTFNNITRMVAAKRYYGKVGIPKPFFFFFLLK
;
A
#
# COMPACT_ATOMS: atom_id res chain seq x y z
N MET A 1 -1.69 -7.72 -10.58
CA MET A 1 -0.31 -8.24 -10.36
C MET A 1 -0.09 -8.40 -8.87
N VAL A 2 0.25 -9.61 -8.44
CA VAL A 2 0.56 -9.92 -7.04
C VAL A 2 1.99 -10.43 -6.96
N LEU A 3 2.75 -9.87 -6.02
CA LEU A 3 4.11 -10.29 -5.71
C LEU A 3 4.07 -11.24 -4.51
N LEU A 4 4.43 -12.49 -4.75
CA LEU A 4 4.53 -13.52 -3.72
C LEU A 4 6.00 -13.74 -3.40
N PHE A 5 6.36 -13.77 -2.12
CA PHE A 5 7.74 -14.01 -1.71
C PHE A 5 7.89 -15.44 -1.25
N HIS A 6 8.81 -16.18 -1.87
CA HIS A 6 9.20 -17.51 -1.42
C HIS A 6 10.50 -17.39 -0.61
N THR A 7 10.42 -17.61 0.70
CA THR A 7 11.62 -17.73 1.54
C THR A 7 12.14 -19.15 1.42
N ARG A 8 13.05 -19.40 0.48
CA ARG A 8 13.80 -20.66 0.43
C ARG A 8 14.64 -20.75 1.71
N THR A 9 14.25 -21.63 2.64
CA THR A 9 15.16 -22.08 3.69
C THR A 9 16.36 -22.71 2.98
N ARG A 10 17.56 -22.35 3.45
CA ARG A 10 18.83 -22.71 2.81
C ARG A 10 19.07 -24.22 2.99
N SER A 11 18.39 -25.05 2.19
CA SER A 11 18.82 -26.44 2.01
C SER A 11 19.91 -26.48 0.95
N ARG A 12 21.14 -26.68 1.42
CA ARG A 12 22.27 -27.14 0.61
C ARG A 12 22.02 -28.61 0.30
N SER A 13 21.43 -28.95 -0.84
CA SER A 13 21.72 -30.21 -1.55
C SER A 13 20.99 -30.33 -2.89
N ALA A 14 21.76 -30.84 -3.85
CA ALA A 14 21.39 -31.65 -5.00
C ALA A 14 20.59 -31.03 -6.16
N ALA A 15 21.19 -31.19 -7.34
CA ALA A 15 20.54 -31.16 -8.63
C ALA A 15 19.27 -32.03 -8.61
N GLY A 16 18.13 -31.40 -8.89
CA GLY A 16 16.81 -32.03 -8.93
C GLY A 16 15.80 -30.98 -9.36
N SER A 17 15.11 -31.25 -10.46
CA SER A 17 14.21 -30.35 -11.19
C SER A 17 12.99 -29.89 -10.38
N SER A 18 13.16 -28.91 -9.48
CA SER A 18 12.01 -28.16 -8.97
C SER A 18 11.47 -27.28 -10.10
N LYS A 19 10.23 -27.53 -10.54
CA LYS A 19 9.50 -26.77 -11.57
C LYS A 19 9.24 -25.33 -11.11
N LEU A 20 10.29 -24.51 -11.14
CA LEU A 20 10.17 -23.08 -10.88
C LEU A 20 9.55 -22.41 -12.12
N PRO A 21 8.68 -21.40 -11.91
CA PRO A 21 8.15 -20.63 -13.02
C PRO A 21 9.29 -19.92 -13.75
N PRO A 22 9.13 -19.64 -15.05
CA PRO A 22 10.18 -19.06 -15.89
C PRO A 22 10.78 -17.82 -15.23
N SER A 23 12.10 -17.72 -15.22
CA SER A 23 12.82 -16.56 -14.70
C SER A 23 13.37 -15.76 -15.87
N PRO A 24 13.35 -14.42 -15.81
CA PRO A 24 14.12 -13.61 -16.74
C PRO A 24 15.61 -13.97 -16.70
N PRO A 25 16.30 -13.87 -17.85
CA PRO A 25 17.75 -13.97 -17.88
C PRO A 25 18.39 -12.76 -17.17
N ALA A 26 19.69 -12.86 -16.86
CA ALA A 26 20.53 -11.82 -16.25
C ALA A 26 20.41 -11.60 -14.72
N ALA A 27 20.08 -12.63 -13.94
CA ALA A 27 20.22 -12.56 -12.48
C ALA A 27 21.69 -12.31 -12.06
N ARG A 28 21.99 -11.14 -11.47
CA ARG A 28 23.33 -10.85 -10.95
C ARG A 28 23.59 -11.60 -9.63
N PRO A 29 24.83 -12.04 -9.34
CA PRO A 29 25.17 -12.54 -8.01
C PRO A 29 24.88 -11.44 -6.95
N PHE A 30 24.36 -11.85 -5.79
CA PHE A 30 23.92 -11.01 -4.66
C PHE A 30 22.73 -10.06 -4.89
N PHE A 31 22.65 -9.34 -6.02
CA PHE A 31 21.55 -8.40 -6.30
C PHE A 31 20.38 -9.03 -7.06
N GLY A 32 20.60 -10.16 -7.75
CA GLY A 32 19.59 -10.79 -8.58
C GLY A 32 19.08 -9.86 -9.69
N HIS A 33 17.77 -9.69 -9.75
CA HIS A 33 17.02 -8.88 -10.71
C HIS A 33 16.63 -7.51 -10.16
N LEU A 34 17.18 -7.08 -9.02
CA LEU A 34 16.89 -5.74 -8.46
C LEU A 34 17.18 -4.62 -9.47
N HIS A 35 18.20 -4.80 -10.31
CA HIS A 35 18.57 -3.84 -11.36
C HIS A 35 17.52 -3.71 -12.49
N LEU A 36 16.62 -4.70 -12.64
CA LEU A 36 15.52 -4.61 -13.60
C LEU A 36 14.33 -3.84 -13.04
N LEU A 37 14.26 -3.64 -11.73
CA LEU A 37 13.13 -3.02 -11.04
C LEU A 37 13.33 -1.51 -10.88
N GLU A 38 13.12 -0.79 -11.97
CA GLU A 38 13.01 0.66 -11.94
C GLU A 38 11.58 1.14 -11.59
N ASN A 39 11.42 2.42 -11.31
CA ASN A 39 10.10 3.00 -11.05
C ASN A 39 9.44 3.42 -12.37
N PRO A 40 8.15 3.10 -12.61
CA PRO A 40 7.22 2.44 -11.70
C PRO A 40 7.21 0.90 -11.82
N LEU A 41 7.32 0.22 -10.67
CA LEU A 41 7.45 -1.24 -10.57
C LEU A 41 6.34 -2.01 -11.32
N HIS A 42 5.08 -1.58 -11.21
CA HIS A 42 3.96 -2.29 -11.83
C HIS A 42 4.06 -2.33 -13.37
N ARG A 43 4.59 -1.29 -14.02
CA ARG A 43 4.73 -1.26 -15.49
C ARG A 43 5.83 -2.19 -15.95
N ILE A 44 6.93 -2.24 -15.21
CA ILE A 44 8.07 -3.09 -15.54
C ILE A 44 7.70 -4.55 -15.36
N LEU A 45 7.09 -4.89 -14.22
CA LEU A 45 6.59 -6.23 -13.99
C LEU A 45 5.63 -6.66 -15.10
N HIS A 46 4.73 -5.77 -15.54
CA HIS A 46 3.84 -6.05 -16.67
C HIS A 46 4.62 -6.33 -17.97
N LYS A 47 5.62 -5.51 -18.31
CA LYS A 47 6.50 -5.75 -19.47
C LYS A 47 7.23 -7.08 -19.39
N ILE A 48 7.69 -7.48 -18.20
CA ILE A 48 8.34 -8.78 -17.98
C ILE A 48 7.33 -9.92 -18.17
N SER A 49 6.10 -9.74 -17.68
CA SER A 49 5.02 -10.73 -17.84
C SER A 49 4.66 -10.97 -19.30
N LEU A 50 4.65 -9.92 -20.13
CA LEU A 50 4.41 -10.07 -21.57
C LEU A 50 5.47 -10.93 -22.27
N LYS A 51 6.71 -10.96 -21.75
CA LYS A 51 7.83 -11.72 -22.33
C LYS A 51 7.95 -13.15 -21.78
N HIS A 52 7.70 -13.34 -20.49
CA HIS A 52 7.96 -14.63 -19.80
C HIS A 52 6.68 -15.38 -19.42
N GLY A 53 5.52 -14.79 -19.67
CA GLY A 53 4.22 -15.37 -19.36
C GLY A 53 3.57 -14.81 -18.08
N PRO A 54 2.37 -15.32 -17.75
CA PRO A 54 1.54 -14.80 -16.67
C PRO A 54 2.07 -15.10 -15.28
N ILE A 55 2.95 -16.09 -15.13
CA ILE A 55 3.59 -16.48 -13.86
C ILE A 55 5.09 -16.59 -14.12
N PHE A 56 5.88 -15.78 -13.43
CA PHE A 56 7.34 -15.77 -13.58
C PHE A 56 8.03 -15.54 -12.23
N SER A 57 9.28 -15.97 -12.11
CA SER A 57 10.09 -15.77 -10.91
C SER A 57 11.08 -14.62 -11.06
N LEU A 58 11.30 -13.87 -9.99
CA LEU A 58 12.29 -12.81 -9.87
C LEU A 58 13.10 -13.00 -8.59
N ARG A 59 14.41 -13.03 -8.72
CA ARG A 59 15.33 -12.99 -7.58
C ARG A 59 15.55 -11.56 -7.10
N LEU A 60 15.08 -11.21 -5.91
CA LEU A 60 15.26 -9.91 -5.25
C LEU A 60 16.37 -10.02 -4.21
N GLY A 61 17.60 -9.79 -4.67
CA GLY A 61 18.80 -10.01 -3.86
C GLY A 61 19.00 -11.49 -3.49
N SER A 62 18.87 -11.79 -2.20
CA SER A 62 18.92 -13.16 -1.67
C SER A 62 17.57 -13.89 -1.65
N ARG A 63 16.46 -13.18 -1.90
CA ARG A 63 15.09 -13.73 -1.82
C ARG A 63 14.54 -14.04 -3.21
N LEU A 64 13.78 -15.12 -3.33
CA LEU A 64 13.03 -15.42 -4.55
C LEU A 64 11.61 -14.87 -4.41
N ALA A 65 11.15 -14.12 -5.40
CA ALA A 65 9.78 -13.68 -5.55
C ALA A 65 9.16 -14.35 -6.78
N VAL A 66 7.88 -14.67 -6.70
CA VAL A 66 7.07 -15.17 -7.81
C VAL A 66 5.99 -14.14 -8.08
N VAL A 67 5.83 -13.76 -9.33
CA VAL A 67 4.89 -12.74 -9.77
C VAL A 67 3.75 -13.41 -10.51
N ALA A 68 2.53 -13.19 -10.03
CA ALA A 68 1.30 -13.64 -10.68
C ALA A 68 0.60 -12.45 -11.34
N SER A 69 0.40 -12.54 -12.66
CA SER A 69 -0.18 -11.48 -13.50
C SER A 69 -1.52 -11.87 -14.12
N SER A 70 -1.84 -13.16 -14.18
CA SER A 70 -3.12 -13.67 -14.69
C SER A 70 -4.21 -13.62 -13.60
N PRO A 71 -5.45 -13.25 -13.92
CA PRO A 71 -6.56 -13.26 -12.97
C PRO A 71 -6.81 -14.66 -12.39
N ALA A 72 -6.77 -15.71 -13.21
CA ALA A 72 -6.96 -17.10 -12.74
C ALA A 72 -5.88 -17.53 -11.72
N ALA A 73 -4.62 -17.15 -11.98
CA ALA A 73 -3.51 -17.45 -11.07
C ALA A 73 -3.64 -16.67 -9.74
N VAL A 74 -4.09 -15.41 -9.82
CA VAL A 74 -4.37 -14.59 -8.63
C VAL A 74 -5.53 -15.19 -7.84
N GLU A 75 -6.63 -15.56 -8.49
CA GLU A 75 -7.78 -16.18 -7.84
C GLU A 75 -7.37 -17.44 -7.08
N GLU A 76 -6.60 -18.35 -7.70
CA GLU A 76 -6.11 -19.55 -7.03
C GLU A 76 -5.23 -19.25 -5.79
N CYS A 77 -4.43 -18.19 -5.86
CA CYS A 77 -3.59 -17.75 -4.74
C CYS A 77 -4.41 -17.18 -3.58
N PHE A 78 -5.49 -16.45 -3.85
CA PHE A 78 -6.31 -15.79 -2.81
C PHE A 78 -7.54 -16.57 -2.38
N THR A 79 -7.87 -17.69 -3.04
CA THR A 79 -9.00 -18.56 -2.67
C THR A 79 -8.52 -19.87 -2.05
N LYS A 80 -7.75 -20.68 -2.80
CA LYS A 80 -7.35 -22.03 -2.37
C LYS A 80 -6.13 -22.03 -1.45
N ASN A 81 -5.22 -21.08 -1.63
CA ASN A 81 -3.92 -21.05 -0.96
C ASN A 81 -3.69 -19.76 -0.17
N ASP A 82 -4.78 -19.08 0.23
CA ASP A 82 -4.74 -17.76 0.84
C ASP A 82 -3.91 -17.74 2.13
N ALA A 83 -4.04 -18.75 2.99
CA ALA A 83 -3.29 -18.86 4.25
C ALA A 83 -1.77 -18.96 4.03
N ILE A 84 -1.33 -19.68 2.99
CA ILE A 84 0.08 -19.85 2.66
C ILE A 84 0.67 -18.52 2.17
N PHE A 85 -0.07 -17.81 1.31
CA PHE A 85 0.37 -16.54 0.73
C PHE A 85 0.13 -15.34 1.64
N ALA A 86 -0.74 -15.45 2.64
CA ALA A 86 -0.95 -14.42 3.65
C ALA A 86 0.20 -14.34 4.67
N LYS A 87 1.10 -15.34 4.69
CA LYS A 87 2.31 -15.30 5.50
C LYS A 87 3.29 -14.26 4.95
N ARG A 88 3.34 -13.10 5.58
CA ARG A 88 4.23 -11.99 5.17
C ARG A 88 5.67 -12.32 5.61
N PRO A 89 6.66 -12.25 4.70
CA PRO A 89 8.04 -12.52 5.08
C PRO A 89 8.54 -11.40 6.00
N HIS A 90 9.03 -11.77 7.19
CA HIS A 90 9.67 -10.83 8.08
C HIS A 90 10.92 -10.23 7.40
N SER A 91 10.90 -8.93 7.15
CA SER A 91 12.03 -8.15 6.65
C SER A 91 12.54 -7.26 7.76
N THR A 92 13.83 -7.34 8.10
CA THR A 92 14.47 -6.53 9.15
C THR A 92 14.23 -5.04 8.97
N LEU A 93 14.17 -4.57 7.71
CA LEU A 93 13.83 -3.18 7.36
C LEU A 93 12.39 -2.79 7.73
N HIS A 94 11.46 -3.75 7.68
CA HIS A 94 10.05 -3.53 7.99
C HIS A 94 9.71 -3.75 9.47
N LYS A 95 10.66 -4.25 10.27
CA LYS A 95 10.47 -4.50 11.70
C LYS A 95 10.17 -3.21 12.48
N PRO A 96 10.97 -2.14 12.41
CA PRO A 96 10.65 -0.90 13.13
C PRO A 96 9.44 -0.17 12.53
N LEU A 97 9.29 -0.15 11.21
CA LEU A 97 8.17 0.52 10.53
C LEU A 97 6.81 -0.14 10.78
N GLY A 98 6.81 -1.46 10.98
CA GLY A 98 5.61 -2.25 11.22
C GLY A 98 5.29 -2.48 12.69
N TYR A 99 5.85 -1.68 13.62
CA TYR A 99 5.73 -1.88 15.07
C TYR A 99 6.08 -3.31 15.49
N ASN A 100 7.24 -3.83 15.08
CA ASN A 100 7.63 -5.22 15.31
C ASN A 100 6.62 -6.26 14.77
N TYR A 101 5.95 -5.96 13.66
CA TYR A 101 4.91 -6.81 13.06
C TYR A 101 3.64 -6.95 13.90
N THR A 102 3.35 -6.01 14.79
CA THR A 102 2.09 -6.02 15.55
C THR A 102 0.97 -5.23 14.87
N ALA A 103 1.29 -4.39 13.88
CA ALA A 103 0.27 -3.64 13.14
C ALA A 103 -0.47 -4.53 12.13
N ILE A 104 -1.75 -4.24 11.84
CA ILE A 104 -2.59 -5.02 10.91
C ILE A 104 -1.98 -5.17 9.49
N VAL A 105 -1.17 -4.20 9.06
CA VAL A 105 -0.50 -4.18 7.75
C VAL A 105 0.82 -4.98 7.74
N SER A 106 1.42 -5.25 8.90
CA SER A 106 2.72 -5.94 9.01
C SER A 106 2.63 -7.30 9.68
N ALA A 107 1.57 -7.57 10.44
CA ALA A 107 1.36 -8.83 11.13
C ALA A 107 1.19 -9.98 10.14
N SER A 108 1.87 -11.09 10.44
CA SER A 108 1.75 -12.35 9.72
C SER A 108 0.40 -13.01 10.02
N TYR A 109 -0.10 -13.81 9.07
CA TYR A 109 -1.32 -14.60 9.24
C TYR A 109 -1.21 -15.48 10.50
N SER A 110 -1.95 -15.10 11.54
CA SER A 110 -1.91 -15.62 12.90
C SER A 110 -3.17 -15.17 13.65
N ASP A 111 -3.48 -15.79 14.79
CA ASP A 111 -4.64 -15.42 15.62
C ASP A 111 -4.65 -13.93 15.99
N HIS A 112 -3.45 -13.37 16.26
CA HIS A 112 -3.27 -11.94 16.48
C HIS A 112 -3.79 -11.09 15.30
N TRP A 113 -3.44 -11.48 14.07
CA TRP A 113 -3.92 -10.76 12.89
C TRP A 113 -5.43 -10.91 12.67
N HIS A 114 -6.02 -12.07 12.98
CA HIS A 114 -7.48 -12.26 12.93
C HIS A 114 -8.20 -11.37 13.95
N ASN A 115 -7.68 -11.29 15.17
CA ASN A 115 -8.23 -10.42 16.22
C ASN A 115 -8.14 -8.94 15.84
N LEU A 116 -7.01 -8.50 15.27
CA LEU A 116 -6.87 -7.14 14.75
C LEU A 116 -7.85 -6.85 13.61
N ARG A 117 -7.99 -7.76 12.65
CA ARG A 117 -8.97 -7.67 11.55
C ARG A 117 -10.39 -7.51 12.10
N ARG A 118 -10.76 -8.33 13.08
CA ARG A 118 -12.08 -8.29 13.73
C ARG A 118 -12.29 -6.96 14.45
N LEU A 119 -11.31 -6.50 15.23
CA LEU A 119 -11.37 -5.22 15.93
C LEU A 119 -11.52 -4.06 14.95
N CYS A 120 -10.69 -4.00 13.90
CA CYS A 120 -10.81 -2.97 12.88
C CYS A 120 -12.19 -3.00 12.19
N SER A 121 -12.75 -4.17 11.92
CA SER A 121 -14.07 -4.29 11.29
C SER A 121 -15.20 -3.79 12.20
N VAL A 122 -15.11 -4.03 13.51
CA VAL A 122 -16.17 -3.66 14.47
C VAL A 122 -16.05 -2.20 14.91
N GLU A 123 -14.84 -1.66 15.02
CA GLU A 123 -14.63 -0.30 15.55
C GLU A 123 -14.46 0.73 14.42
N ILE A 124 -13.56 0.45 13.48
CA ILE A 124 -13.15 1.43 12.45
C ILE A 124 -14.08 1.38 11.25
N PHE A 125 -14.39 0.18 10.77
CA PHE A 125 -15.20 -0.03 9.57
C PHE A 125 -16.66 -0.39 9.85
N SER A 126 -17.11 -0.25 11.11
CA SER A 126 -18.50 -0.50 11.45
C SER A 126 -19.42 0.53 10.79
N PRO A 127 -20.64 0.12 10.37
CA PRO A 127 -21.67 1.04 9.87
C PRO A 127 -21.92 2.21 10.82
N ALA A 128 -21.83 2.01 12.14
CA ALA A 128 -22.00 3.09 13.11
C ALA A 128 -20.87 4.13 13.03
N CYS A 129 -19.63 3.71 12.78
CA CYS A 129 -18.50 4.62 12.58
C CYS A 129 -18.60 5.34 11.22
N LEU A 130 -18.98 4.60 10.17
CA LEU A 130 -19.22 5.19 8.84
C LEU A 130 -20.41 6.17 8.83
N ASN A 131 -21.46 5.92 9.60
CA ASN A 131 -22.59 6.84 9.74
C ASN A 131 -22.22 8.10 10.53
N ARG A 132 -21.22 8.03 11.42
CA ARG A 132 -20.62 9.20 12.06
C ARG A 132 -19.74 10.03 11.10
N CYS A 133 -19.58 9.62 9.84
CA CYS A 133 -18.82 10.36 8.81
C CYS A 133 -19.57 11.57 8.19
N LEU A 134 -20.44 12.24 8.96
CA LEU A 134 -20.91 13.60 8.63
C LEU A 134 -19.76 14.58 8.29
N PRO A 135 -18.58 14.50 8.95
CA PRO A 135 -17.47 15.41 8.65
C PRO A 135 -16.90 15.30 7.23
N ILE A 136 -17.08 14.17 6.52
CA ILE A 136 -16.62 14.02 5.13
C ILE A 136 -17.36 14.99 4.23
N ARG A 137 -18.69 15.09 4.38
CA ARG A 137 -19.51 16.02 3.60
C ARG A 137 -19.11 17.47 3.86
N GLU A 138 -18.77 17.79 5.10
CA GLU A 138 -18.29 19.13 5.44
C GLU A 138 -16.90 19.44 4.86
N GLU A 139 -15.95 18.51 4.91
CA GLU A 139 -14.61 18.73 4.32
C GLU A 139 -14.69 18.89 2.80
N VAL A 140 -15.56 18.13 2.12
CA VAL A 140 -15.83 18.31 0.69
C VAL A 140 -16.43 19.70 0.42
N LYS A 141 -17.42 20.14 1.22
CA LYS A 141 -17.98 21.50 1.11
C LYS A 141 -16.90 22.56 1.32
N ARG A 142 -16.01 22.39 2.31
CA ARG A 142 -14.89 23.32 2.57
C ARG A 142 -13.89 23.38 1.42
N LEU A 143 -13.56 22.23 0.83
CA LEU A 143 -12.70 22.18 -0.36
C LEU A 143 -13.36 22.95 -1.51
N LEU A 144 -14.65 22.70 -1.78
CA LEU A 144 -15.40 23.42 -2.82
C LEU A 144 -15.44 24.92 -2.57
N SER A 145 -15.74 25.35 -1.34
CA SER A 145 -15.71 26.78 -0.98
C SER A 145 -14.32 27.40 -1.14
N SER A 146 -13.24 26.66 -0.82
CA SER A 146 -11.86 27.11 -1.05
C SER A 146 -11.57 27.28 -2.53
N LEU A 147 -11.99 26.32 -3.37
CA LEU A 147 -11.80 26.39 -4.82
C LEU A 147 -12.59 27.55 -5.43
N TYR A 148 -13.84 27.74 -5.00
CA TYR A 148 -14.68 28.84 -5.43
C TYR A 148 -14.03 30.20 -5.11
N LYS A 149 -13.57 30.40 -3.87
CA LYS A 149 -12.87 31.63 -3.47
C LYS A 149 -11.60 31.88 -4.30
N MET A 150 -10.82 30.83 -4.57
CA MET A 150 -9.63 30.94 -5.42
C MET A 150 -9.99 31.34 -6.85
N SER A 151 -11.11 30.84 -7.37
CA SER A 151 -11.64 31.23 -8.68
C SER A 151 -12.12 32.69 -8.72
N SER A 152 -12.78 33.17 -7.66
CA SER A 152 -13.31 34.54 -7.60
C SER A 152 -12.26 35.61 -7.30
N SER A 153 -11.09 35.22 -6.77
CA SER A 153 -10.00 36.15 -6.42
C SER A 153 -9.07 36.48 -7.59
N CYS A 154 -9.22 35.79 -8.73
CA CYS A 154 -8.54 36.15 -9.96
C CYS A 154 -9.22 37.39 -10.56
N CYS A 155 -8.62 38.56 -10.32
CA CYS A 155 -9.06 39.82 -10.90
C CYS A 155 -8.93 39.78 -12.44
N GLY A 156 -10.05 39.75 -13.16
CA GLY A 156 -10.11 40.02 -14.60
C GLY A 156 -10.55 38.84 -15.47
N GLY A 157 -11.84 38.85 -15.86
CA GLY A 157 -12.39 38.06 -16.97
C GLY A 157 -12.41 36.54 -16.77
N PHE A 158 -13.12 35.84 -17.65
CA PHE A 158 -13.33 34.38 -17.69
C PHE A 158 -12.02 33.56 -17.82
N THR A 159 -11.11 33.65 -16.86
CA THR A 159 -9.84 32.93 -16.86
C THR A 159 -9.88 31.80 -15.85
N PHE A 160 -9.54 30.59 -16.31
CA PHE A 160 -9.48 29.41 -15.46
C PHE A 160 -8.32 29.52 -14.47
N THR A 161 -8.61 29.46 -13.16
CA THR A 161 -7.57 29.42 -12.13
C THR A 161 -6.87 28.06 -12.12
N LYS A 162 -5.55 28.06 -12.30
CA LYS A 162 -4.74 26.84 -12.16
C LYS A 162 -4.65 26.45 -10.69
N VAL A 163 -5.16 25.26 -10.33
CA VAL A 163 -5.10 24.73 -8.97
C VAL A 163 -4.30 23.43 -8.93
N GLN A 164 -3.42 23.29 -7.94
CA GLN A 164 -2.70 22.05 -7.69
C GLN A 164 -3.58 21.04 -6.94
N LEU A 165 -4.30 20.20 -7.68
CA LEU A 165 -5.25 19.23 -7.13
C LEU A 165 -4.61 18.25 -6.15
N ARG A 166 -3.36 17.83 -6.39
CA ARG A 166 -2.63 16.89 -5.52
C ARG A 166 -2.59 17.35 -4.07
N SER A 167 -2.28 18.62 -3.83
CA SER A 167 -2.20 19.19 -2.48
C SER A 167 -3.58 19.22 -1.82
N LYS A 168 -4.59 19.65 -2.56
CA LYS A 168 -5.98 19.76 -2.08
C LYS A 168 -6.63 18.41 -1.75
N VAL A 169 -6.40 17.40 -2.58
CA VAL A 169 -6.88 16.03 -2.32
C VAL A 169 -6.14 15.43 -1.13
N HIS A 170 -4.83 15.67 -1.01
CA HIS A 170 -4.07 15.21 0.15
C HIS A 170 -4.59 15.84 1.45
N GLU A 171 -4.86 17.15 1.46
CA GLU A 171 -5.45 17.86 2.59
C GLU A 171 -6.81 17.28 2.98
N LEU A 172 -7.71 17.08 2.00
CA LEU A 172 -9.03 16.49 2.19
C LEU A 172 -8.94 15.09 2.81
N THR A 173 -8.15 14.20 2.22
CA THR A 173 -8.02 12.82 2.68
C THR A 173 -7.42 12.77 4.09
N PHE A 174 -6.39 13.58 4.36
CA PHE A 174 -5.77 13.63 5.68
C PHE A 174 -6.73 14.15 6.76
N ASN A 175 -7.47 15.22 6.48
CA ASN A 175 -8.47 15.75 7.40
C ASN A 175 -9.62 14.76 7.64
N ASN A 176 -10.05 14.02 6.63
CA ASN A 176 -11.06 12.97 6.78
C ASN A 176 -10.56 11.85 7.70
N ILE A 177 -9.36 11.32 7.46
CA ILE A 177 -8.78 10.25 8.29
C ILE A 177 -8.57 10.72 9.73
N THR A 178 -7.99 11.90 9.93
CA THR A 178 -7.73 12.44 11.28
C THR A 178 -9.01 12.73 12.06
N ARG A 179 -10.10 13.15 11.38
CA ARG A 179 -11.40 13.28 12.03
C ARG A 179 -12.05 11.95 12.35
N MET A 180 -11.92 10.96 11.49
CA MET A 180 -12.44 9.61 11.76
C MET A 180 -11.73 8.96 12.96
N VAL A 181 -10.41 9.15 13.08
CA VAL A 181 -9.60 8.48 14.11
C VAL A 181 -9.51 9.30 15.41
N ALA A 182 -9.31 10.62 15.31
CA ALA A 182 -9.00 11.49 16.46
C ALA A 182 -10.07 12.56 16.73
N ALA A 183 -11.19 12.56 15.99
CA ALA A 183 -12.24 13.58 16.05
C ALA A 183 -11.73 15.03 15.85
N LYS A 184 -10.52 15.22 15.31
CA LYS A 184 -9.84 16.51 15.16
C LYS A 184 -9.40 16.75 13.72
N ARG A 185 -9.32 18.03 13.33
CA ARG A 185 -8.80 18.49 12.03
C ARG A 185 -7.33 18.91 12.19
N TYR A 186 -6.51 18.67 11.17
CA TYR A 186 -5.09 19.02 11.19
C TYR A 186 -4.75 20.22 10.30
N TYR A 187 -5.32 20.31 9.10
CA TYR A 187 -5.06 21.41 8.16
C TYR A 187 -6.21 22.41 8.13
N GLY A 188 -5.96 23.71 8.33
CA GLY A 188 -6.94 24.81 8.26
C GLY A 188 -6.76 25.84 9.39
N LYS A 189 -7.28 27.08 9.25
CA LYS A 189 -7.17 28.17 10.25
C LYS A 189 -7.89 27.86 11.58
N VAL A 190 -7.30 26.99 12.39
CA VAL A 190 -7.02 27.03 13.85
C VAL A 190 -6.01 25.90 14.03
N GLY A 191 -4.73 26.24 13.98
CA GLY A 191 -3.64 25.26 14.05
C GLY A 191 -2.46 25.68 13.19
N ILE A 192 -1.51 26.37 13.81
CA ILE A 192 -0.18 26.64 13.27
C ILE A 192 0.39 25.35 12.64
N PRO A 193 0.94 25.37 11.41
CA PRO A 193 1.62 24.21 10.86
C PRO A 193 2.86 23.94 11.69
N LYS A 194 2.79 22.99 12.63
CA LYS A 194 3.98 22.39 13.21
C LYS A 194 4.37 21.20 12.34
N PRO A 195 5.64 21.05 11.95
CA PRO A 195 6.12 19.85 11.29
C PRO A 195 6.19 18.71 12.32
N PHE A 196 5.05 18.17 12.71
CA PHE A 196 4.97 16.90 13.42
C PHE A 196 4.60 15.81 12.41
N PHE A 197 5.61 15.38 11.65
CA PHE A 197 5.60 14.01 11.16
C PHE A 197 5.54 13.07 12.38
N PHE A 198 4.60 12.11 12.33
CA PHE A 198 4.65 10.81 13.02
C PHE A 198 4.15 10.56 14.44
N PHE A 199 3.77 11.54 15.28
CA PHE A 199 3.58 11.21 16.71
C PHE A 199 2.19 10.75 17.20
N PHE A 200 1.17 10.59 16.34
CA PHE A 200 -0.17 10.15 16.81
C PHE A 200 -0.43 8.63 16.74
N LEU A 201 0.59 7.83 16.41
CA LEU A 201 0.56 6.36 16.54
C LEU A 201 1.50 5.84 17.65
N LEU A 202 1.77 6.67 18.66
CA LEU A 202 2.55 6.28 19.84
C LEU A 202 1.78 6.67 21.11
N LYS A 203 0.81 5.83 21.48
CA LYS A 203 0.60 5.41 22.86
C LYS A 203 -0.03 4.03 22.90
#